data_AF-A0A0L1J731-F1
#
_entry.id   AF-A0A0L1J731-F1
#
_cell.length_a   1.000
_cell.length_b   1.000
_cell.length_c   1.000
_cell.angle_alpha   90.00
_cell.angle_beta   90.00
_cell.angle_gamma   90.00
#
_symmetry.space_group_name_H-M   'P 1'
#
loop_
_entity.id
_entity.type
_entity.pdbx_description
1 polymer ?
#
loop_
_entity_poly.entity_id
_entity_poly.type
_entity_poly.pdbx_seq_one_letter_code
_entity_poly.pdbx_strand_id
1 'polypeptide(L)'
;MAQLSLAPARMIRLLFKNYRGSPQPFKYYRVSYNRALRDQPLAIVRPRTEEEISQIVQVCSAERIRLAIRSGGHDFFGRSLVAGGIVIDMRATDSIIVSPDRARARVGGGVIAGTLQQSLAAHRLFTPTGQSKTGGYVSWACGGGFGFYVGTFEG
;
A
#
# COMPACT_ATOMS: atom_id res chain seq x y z
N MET A 1 -23.75 20.66 -22.89
CA MET A 1 -24.20 20.06 -21.62
C MET A 1 -23.15 20.34 -20.56
N ALA A 2 -23.50 21.13 -19.53
CA ALA A 2 -22.57 21.59 -18.51
C ALA A 2 -22.27 20.43 -17.53
N GLN A 3 -21.06 19.90 -17.60
CA GLN A 3 -20.54 18.95 -16.64
C GLN A 3 -20.32 19.73 -15.34
N LEU A 4 -21.25 19.61 -14.39
CA LEU A 4 -21.13 20.19 -13.06
C LEU A 4 -19.86 19.62 -12.41
N SER A 5 -18.81 20.43 -12.37
CA SER A 5 -17.56 20.16 -11.67
C SER A 5 -17.86 19.93 -10.18
N LEU A 6 -17.97 18.66 -9.79
CA LEU A 6 -18.05 18.26 -8.38
C LEU A 6 -16.66 18.44 -7.78
N ALA A 7 -16.57 19.16 -6.64
CA ALA A 7 -15.32 19.28 -5.91
C ALA A 7 -14.71 17.88 -5.64
N PRO A 8 -13.38 17.68 -5.78
CA PRO A 8 -12.74 16.37 -5.67
C PRO A 8 -13.10 15.59 -4.41
N ALA A 9 -13.25 16.28 -3.27
CA ALA A 9 -13.66 15.67 -2.00
C ALA A 9 -15.09 15.09 -2.03
N ARG A 10 -16.01 15.70 -2.81
CA ARG A 10 -17.38 15.24 -3.00
C ARG A 10 -17.43 14.02 -3.93
N MET A 11 -16.61 14.02 -4.98
CA MET A 11 -16.43 12.89 -5.90
C MET A 11 -15.85 11.67 -5.19
N ILE A 12 -14.79 11.86 -4.39
CA ILE A 12 -14.12 10.80 -3.62
C ILE A 12 -15.07 10.21 -2.55
N ARG A 13 -15.90 11.03 -1.89
CA ARG A 13 -16.93 10.54 -0.94
C ARG A 13 -18.02 9.72 -1.62
N LEU A 14 -18.42 10.10 -2.83
CA LEU A 14 -19.45 9.40 -3.60
C LEU A 14 -18.94 8.07 -4.18
N LEU A 15 -17.68 8.04 -4.62
CA LEU A 15 -17.08 6.87 -5.28
C LEU A 15 -16.52 5.84 -4.28
N PHE A 16 -16.04 6.28 -3.11
CA PHE A 16 -15.45 5.39 -2.11
C PHE A 16 -16.27 5.39 -0.83
N LYS A 17 -17.22 4.47 -0.72
CA LYS A 17 -18.03 4.23 0.50
C LYS A 17 -17.18 4.03 1.78
N ASN A 18 -15.90 3.66 1.61
CA ASN A 18 -14.91 3.48 2.68
C ASN A 18 -14.09 4.76 3.01
N TYR A 19 -14.47 5.93 2.50
CA TYR A 19 -13.84 7.20 2.83
C TYR A 19 -13.99 7.54 4.32
N ARG A 20 -12.93 7.28 5.10
CA ARG A 20 -12.85 7.72 6.51
C ARG A 20 -12.27 9.14 6.59
N GLY A 21 -13.12 10.12 6.31
CA GLY A 21 -12.81 11.54 6.42
C GLY A 21 -12.79 12.11 7.84
N SER A 22 -12.73 11.30 8.90
CA SER A 22 -12.54 11.85 10.25
C SER A 22 -11.08 12.28 10.46
N PRO A 23 -10.82 13.38 11.20
CA PRO A 23 -9.48 13.93 11.34
C PRO A 23 -8.46 12.97 11.97
N GLN A 24 -8.92 12.07 12.85
CA GLN A 24 -8.04 11.15 13.58
C GLN A 24 -7.54 9.99 12.70
N PRO A 25 -8.40 9.24 11.97
CA PRO A 25 -7.94 8.24 11.00
C PRO A 25 -7.04 8.81 9.91
N PHE A 26 -7.35 10.00 9.38
CA PHE A 26 -6.54 10.61 8.32
C PHE A 26 -5.10 10.88 8.79
N LYS A 27 -4.92 11.53 9.95
CA LYS A 27 -3.59 11.78 10.52
C LYS A 27 -2.85 10.47 10.76
N TYR A 28 -3.53 9.46 11.32
CA TYR A 28 -2.93 8.15 11.58
C TYR A 28 -2.45 7.46 10.29
N TYR A 29 -3.27 7.43 9.24
CA TYR A 29 -2.92 6.72 7.99
C TYR A 29 -1.91 7.47 7.13
N ARG A 30 -1.83 8.80 7.25
CA ARG A 30 -0.85 9.63 6.52
C ARG A 30 0.58 9.41 7.02
N VAL A 31 0.75 9.11 8.30
CA VAL A 31 2.07 9.03 8.94
C VAL A 31 2.97 8.00 8.25
N SER A 32 4.10 8.47 7.74
CA SER A 32 5.19 7.68 7.14
C SER A 32 6.29 7.37 8.15
N TYR A 33 7.21 6.48 7.78
CA TYR A 33 8.44 6.26 8.55
C TYR A 33 9.25 7.56 8.68
N ASN A 34 9.54 8.21 7.54
CA ASN A 34 10.16 9.52 7.54
C ASN A 34 9.16 10.58 8.05
N ARG A 35 9.41 11.09 9.27
CA ARG A 35 8.58 12.10 9.94
C ARG A 35 8.83 13.53 9.44
N ALA A 36 9.83 13.74 8.60
CA ALA A 36 10.09 15.04 7.98
C ALA A 36 9.16 15.34 6.79
N LEU A 37 8.52 14.32 6.21
CA LEU A 37 7.60 14.51 5.09
C LEU A 37 6.38 15.37 5.49
N ARG A 38 5.94 16.25 4.58
CA ARG A 38 4.87 17.23 4.83
C ARG A 38 3.68 17.12 3.88
N ASP A 39 3.82 16.42 2.76
CA ASP A 39 2.79 16.24 1.74
C ASP A 39 1.42 15.92 2.31
N GLN A 40 0.41 16.61 1.77
CA GLN A 40 -0.99 16.50 2.19
C GLN A 40 -1.81 15.95 1.02
N PRO A 41 -2.20 14.66 1.06
CA PRO A 41 -3.13 14.13 0.07
C PRO A 41 -4.53 14.69 0.28
N LEU A 42 -5.31 14.77 -0.80
CA LEU A 42 -6.74 15.07 -0.74
C LEU A 42 -7.51 13.95 -0.03
N ALA A 43 -7.06 12.71 -0.21
CA ALA A 43 -7.66 11.54 0.39
C ALA A 43 -6.67 10.38 0.53
N ILE A 44 -6.94 9.53 1.52
CA ILE A 44 -6.31 8.22 1.67
C ILE A 44 -7.43 7.19 1.57
N VAL A 45 -7.35 6.32 0.56
CA VAL A 45 -8.32 5.23 0.33
C VAL A 45 -7.68 3.91 0.72
N ARG A 46 -8.46 3.02 1.34
CA ARG A 46 -8.00 1.72 1.87
C ARG A 46 -8.80 0.59 1.23
N PRO A 47 -8.54 0.25 -0.04
CA PRO A 47 -9.28 -0.80 -0.72
C PRO A 47 -8.98 -2.17 -0.12
N ARG A 48 -9.94 -3.08 -0.22
CA ARG A 48 -9.88 -4.46 0.28
C ARG A 48 -9.83 -5.49 -0.84
N THR A 49 -10.22 -5.13 -2.06
CA THR A 49 -10.27 -6.05 -3.22
C THR A 49 -9.54 -5.45 -4.42
N GLU A 50 -9.14 -6.31 -5.36
CA GLU A 50 -8.53 -5.86 -6.62
C GLU A 50 -9.49 -4.97 -7.44
N GLU A 51 -10.79 -5.22 -7.40
CA GLU A 51 -11.80 -4.42 -8.09
C GLU A 51 -11.87 -2.99 -7.54
N GLU A 52 -11.85 -2.83 -6.21
CA GLU A 52 -11.80 -1.51 -5.59
C GLU A 52 -10.53 -0.75 -6.01
N ILE A 53 -9.37 -1.42 -6.07
CA ILE A 53 -8.12 -0.82 -6.54
C ILE A 53 -8.25 -0.38 -8.00
N SER A 54 -8.76 -1.26 -8.87
CA SER A 54 -8.93 -0.95 -10.29
C SER A 54 -9.84 0.25 -10.50
N GLN A 55 -10.96 0.33 -9.78
CA GLN A 55 -11.88 1.47 -9.83
C GLN A 55 -11.20 2.78 -9.39
N ILE A 56 -10.41 2.74 -8.29
CA ILE A 56 -9.64 3.91 -7.85
C ILE A 56 -8.70 4.39 -8.96
N VAL A 57 -7.93 3.48 -9.54
CA VAL A 57 -6.94 3.81 -10.57
C VAL A 57 -7.62 4.38 -11.83
N GLN A 58 -8.73 3.78 -12.27
CA GLN A 58 -9.50 4.25 -13.42
C GLN A 58 -10.05 5.67 -13.21
N VAL A 59 -10.64 5.94 -12.04
CA VAL A 59 -11.11 7.28 -11.68
C VAL A 59 -9.97 8.28 -11.66
N CYS A 60 -8.85 7.95 -11.01
CA CYS A 60 -7.70 8.85 -10.95
C CYS A 60 -7.14 9.14 -12.34
N SER A 61 -7.12 8.13 -13.23
CA SER A 61 -6.69 8.29 -14.61
C SER A 61 -7.63 9.20 -15.41
N ALA A 62 -8.94 8.94 -15.38
CA ALA A 62 -9.95 9.73 -16.09
C ALA A 62 -9.96 11.20 -15.66
N GLU A 63 -9.83 11.44 -14.36
CA GLU A 63 -9.85 12.79 -13.76
C GLU A 63 -8.46 13.44 -13.67
N ARG A 64 -7.41 12.77 -14.18
CA ARG A 64 -6.00 13.21 -14.10
C ARG A 64 -5.54 13.55 -12.67
N ILE A 65 -6.03 12.81 -11.69
CA ILE A 65 -5.64 12.94 -10.28
C ILE A 65 -4.34 12.17 -10.05
N ARG A 66 -3.34 12.83 -9.48
CA ARG A 66 -2.08 12.16 -9.10
C ARG A 66 -2.32 11.12 -8.01
N LEU A 67 -1.64 9.99 -8.13
CA LEU A 67 -1.74 8.88 -7.20
C LEU A 67 -0.39 8.58 -6.55
N ALA A 68 -0.41 8.18 -5.27
CA ALA A 68 0.70 7.48 -4.63
C ALA A 68 0.21 6.15 -4.04
N ILE A 69 1.04 5.12 -4.12
CA ILE A 69 0.76 3.81 -3.55
C ILE A 69 1.53 3.67 -2.24
N ARG A 70 0.83 3.24 -1.19
CA ARG A 70 1.39 3.06 0.13
C ARG A 70 1.21 1.62 0.60
N SER A 71 2.33 0.99 0.95
CA SER A 71 2.37 -0.23 1.76
C SER A 71 2.85 0.12 3.19
N GLY A 72 4.06 -0.28 3.60
CA GLY A 72 4.62 0.07 4.91
C GLY A 72 4.97 1.56 5.13
N GLY A 73 5.08 2.37 4.06
CA GLY A 73 5.37 3.80 4.17
C GLY A 73 6.80 4.13 4.59
N HIS A 74 7.76 3.27 4.22
CA HIS A 74 9.18 3.35 4.58
C HIS A 74 10.05 4.10 3.57
N ASP A 75 9.48 4.60 2.47
CA ASP A 75 10.25 5.33 1.48
C ASP A 75 10.73 6.68 2.04
N PHE A 76 12.05 6.86 2.07
CA PHE A 76 12.68 8.08 2.61
C PHE A 76 12.35 9.33 1.77
N PHE A 77 12.16 9.15 0.46
CA PHE A 77 11.87 10.22 -0.49
C PHE A 77 10.37 10.55 -0.60
N GLY A 78 9.52 9.88 0.18
CA GLY A 78 8.09 10.19 0.25
C GLY A 78 7.26 9.76 -0.94
N ARG A 79 7.74 8.85 -1.80
CA ARG A 79 7.01 8.32 -2.97
C ARG A 79 5.70 7.61 -2.61
N SER A 80 5.51 7.25 -1.34
CA SER A 80 4.24 6.70 -0.82
C SER A 80 3.23 7.77 -0.37
N LEU A 81 3.51 9.05 -0.61
CA LEU A 81 2.64 10.19 -0.37
C LEU A 81 2.55 11.05 -1.62
N VAL A 82 1.48 11.83 -1.73
CA VAL A 82 1.28 12.78 -2.81
C VAL A 82 0.53 14.01 -2.30
N ALA A 83 1.09 15.20 -2.51
CA ALA A 83 0.40 16.45 -2.24
C ALA A 83 -0.75 16.69 -3.24
N GLY A 84 -1.95 17.00 -2.74
CA GLY A 84 -3.11 17.31 -3.59
C GLY A 84 -3.60 16.13 -4.46
N GLY A 85 -3.16 14.90 -4.15
CA GLY A 85 -3.56 13.68 -4.87
C GLY A 85 -4.26 12.67 -3.97
N ILE A 86 -4.37 11.43 -4.45
CA ILE A 86 -4.93 10.31 -3.71
C ILE A 86 -3.82 9.34 -3.31
N VAL A 87 -3.81 8.93 -2.05
CA VAL A 87 -2.98 7.81 -1.58
C VAL A 87 -3.83 6.54 -1.53
N ILE A 88 -3.40 5.49 -2.23
CA ILE A 88 -3.93 4.14 -2.04
C ILE A 88 -3.12 3.46 -0.95
N ASP A 89 -3.72 3.29 0.22
CA ASP A 89 -3.15 2.54 1.32
C ASP A 89 -3.55 1.06 1.21
N MET A 90 -2.61 0.27 0.72
CA MET A 90 -2.76 -1.16 0.40
C MET A 90 -2.84 -2.04 1.65
N ARG A 91 -2.64 -1.52 2.87
CA ARG A 91 -2.55 -2.33 4.11
C ARG A 91 -3.81 -3.13 4.46
N ALA A 92 -4.90 -2.99 3.72
CA ALA A 92 -6.09 -3.86 3.85
C ALA A 92 -6.11 -5.02 2.81
N THR A 93 -5.11 -5.08 1.93
CA THR A 93 -4.81 -6.20 1.02
C THR A 93 -3.60 -6.98 1.56
N ASP A 94 -3.76 -7.55 2.75
CA ASP A 94 -2.70 -8.15 3.57
C ASP A 94 -2.77 -9.69 3.65
N SER A 95 -3.42 -10.33 2.67
CA SER A 95 -3.53 -11.78 2.59
C SER A 95 -2.16 -12.45 2.35
N ILE A 96 -1.91 -13.56 3.03
CA ILE A 96 -0.76 -14.44 2.81
C ILE A 96 -1.31 -15.85 2.64
N ILE A 97 -1.12 -16.44 1.46
CA ILE A 97 -1.63 -17.78 1.13
C ILE A 97 -0.45 -18.62 0.66
N VAL A 98 -0.04 -19.60 1.48
CA VAL A 98 1.00 -20.58 1.14
C VAL A 98 0.39 -21.67 0.27
N SER A 99 1.07 -22.06 -0.81
CA SER A 99 0.61 -23.14 -1.69
C SER A 99 0.62 -24.50 -0.95
N PRO A 100 -0.24 -25.47 -1.34
CA PRO A 100 -0.28 -26.79 -0.69
C PRO A 100 1.07 -27.54 -0.71
N ASP A 101 1.84 -27.37 -1.79
CA ASP A 101 3.18 -27.95 -1.95
C ASP A 101 4.27 -27.22 -1.14
N ARG A 102 3.91 -26.11 -0.47
CA ARG A 102 4.80 -25.26 0.35
C ARG A 102 5.98 -24.65 -0.41
N ALA A 103 5.94 -24.64 -1.74
CA ALA A 103 7.00 -24.07 -2.58
C ALA A 103 6.82 -22.57 -2.85
N ARG A 104 5.59 -22.03 -2.70
CA ARG A 104 5.26 -20.65 -3.06
C ARG A 104 4.28 -20.03 -2.06
N ALA A 105 4.21 -18.70 -2.08
CA ALA A 105 3.18 -17.95 -1.37
C ALA A 105 2.62 -16.83 -2.26
N ARG A 106 1.30 -16.66 -2.24
CA ARG A 106 0.63 -15.47 -2.75
C ARG A 106 0.58 -14.44 -1.63
N VAL A 107 1.19 -13.28 -1.86
CA VAL A 107 1.36 -12.21 -0.86
C VAL A 107 0.66 -10.95 -1.36
N GLY A 108 -0.27 -10.42 -0.56
CA GLY A 108 -0.98 -9.18 -0.86
C GLY A 108 -0.08 -7.94 -0.82
N GLY A 109 -0.42 -6.91 -1.59
CA GLY A 109 0.38 -5.68 -1.72
C GLY A 109 0.57 -4.89 -0.41
N GLY A 110 -0.35 -5.09 0.53
CA GLY A 110 -0.32 -4.47 1.86
C GLY A 110 0.54 -5.18 2.90
N VAL A 111 1.03 -6.39 2.61
CA VAL A 111 1.69 -7.22 3.61
C VAL A 111 2.97 -6.56 4.13
N ILE A 112 3.08 -6.51 5.45
CA ILE A 112 4.25 -6.00 6.17
C ILE A 112 5.26 -7.15 6.38
N ALA A 113 6.55 -6.86 6.23
CA ALA A 113 7.62 -7.86 6.24
C ALA A 113 7.62 -8.74 7.50
N GLY A 114 7.43 -8.16 8.68
CA GLY A 114 7.36 -8.92 9.94
C GLY A 114 6.16 -9.88 10.00
N THR A 115 5.00 -9.46 9.48
CA THR A 115 3.81 -10.32 9.38
C THR A 115 4.05 -11.49 8.43
N LEU A 116 4.71 -11.24 7.29
CA LEU A 116 5.09 -12.30 6.36
C LEU A 116 6.05 -13.32 7.01
N GLN A 117 7.12 -12.82 7.66
CA GLN A 117 8.07 -13.68 8.36
C GLN A 117 7.37 -14.57 9.39
N GLN A 118 6.48 -14.00 10.20
CA GLN A 118 5.74 -14.75 11.22
C GLN A 118 4.80 -15.78 10.62
N SER A 119 4.07 -15.42 9.56
CA SER A 119 3.16 -16.33 8.85
C SER A 119 3.93 -17.51 8.25
N LEU A 120 5.03 -17.26 7.53
CA LEU A 120 5.83 -18.33 6.92
C LEU A 120 6.51 -19.21 7.98
N ALA A 121 6.96 -18.63 9.09
CA ALA A 121 7.58 -19.38 10.18
C ALA A 121 6.62 -20.43 10.78
N ALA A 122 5.32 -20.15 10.86
CA ALA A 122 4.31 -21.12 11.30
C ALA A 122 4.24 -22.36 10.38
N HIS A 123 4.62 -22.20 9.11
CA HIS A 123 4.74 -23.28 8.14
C HIS A 123 6.16 -23.81 8.02
N ARG A 124 7.10 -23.44 8.91
CA ARG A 124 8.54 -23.76 8.78
C ARG A 124 9.12 -23.36 7.42
N LEU A 125 8.66 -22.22 6.88
CA LEU A 125 9.11 -21.65 5.63
C LEU A 125 9.77 -20.30 5.89
N PHE A 126 10.54 -19.84 4.91
CA PHE A 126 11.18 -18.54 4.91
C PHE A 126 11.32 -18.02 3.47
N THR A 127 11.41 -16.70 3.32
CA THR A 127 11.67 -16.00 2.04
C THR A 127 12.60 -14.83 2.32
N PRO A 128 13.47 -14.43 1.37
CA PRO A 128 14.30 -13.23 1.53
C PRO A 128 13.46 -12.02 1.91
N THR A 129 13.90 -11.27 2.92
CA THR A 129 13.29 -10.01 3.34
C THR A 129 14.36 -8.98 3.65
N GLY A 130 13.96 -7.71 3.71
CA GLY A 130 14.80 -6.65 4.28
C GLY A 130 15.07 -6.85 5.77
N GLN A 131 15.93 -5.99 6.32
CA GLN A 131 16.31 -6.01 7.74
C GLN A 131 15.20 -5.52 8.68
N SER A 132 14.36 -4.59 8.19
CA SER A 132 13.26 -4.02 8.98
C SER A 132 12.00 -4.87 8.89
N LYS A 133 11.38 -5.15 10.05
CA LYS A 133 10.09 -5.85 10.15
C LYS A 133 8.89 -4.97 9.82
N THR A 134 9.03 -3.64 9.78
CA THR A 134 7.90 -2.71 9.64
C THR A 134 7.70 -2.21 8.20
N GLY A 135 8.66 -2.51 7.31
CA GLY A 135 8.56 -2.20 5.88
C GLY A 135 7.47 -3.02 5.17
N GLY A 136 6.94 -2.46 4.07
CA GLY A 136 6.05 -3.21 3.18
C GLY A 136 6.85 -4.21 2.36
N TYR A 137 6.47 -5.48 2.42
CA TYR A 137 7.21 -6.55 1.75
C TYR A 137 7.19 -6.40 0.23
N VAL A 138 6.00 -6.26 -0.36
CA VAL A 138 5.83 -6.18 -1.82
C VAL A 138 6.53 -4.94 -2.39
N SER A 139 6.41 -3.78 -1.74
CA SER A 139 7.12 -2.57 -2.17
C SER A 139 8.65 -2.70 -2.08
N TRP A 140 9.16 -3.43 -1.09
CA TRP A 140 10.59 -3.69 -0.95
C TRP A 140 11.08 -4.66 -2.03
N ALA A 141 10.35 -5.76 -2.26
CA ALA A 141 10.69 -6.79 -3.25
C ALA A 141 10.63 -6.23 -4.69
N CYS A 142 9.59 -5.48 -5.05
CA CYS A 142 9.49 -4.85 -6.38
C CYS A 142 10.53 -3.75 -6.61
N GLY A 143 11.09 -3.18 -5.53
CA GLY A 143 12.19 -2.22 -5.59
C GLY A 143 13.58 -2.87 -5.69
N GLY A 144 13.65 -4.19 -5.94
CA GLY A 144 14.87 -5.00 -5.91
C GLY A 144 15.08 -5.63 -4.54
N GLY A 145 15.28 -4.81 -3.52
CA GLY A 145 15.42 -5.26 -2.13
C GLY A 145 16.75 -5.97 -1.84
N PHE A 146 17.23 -5.83 -0.60
CA PHE A 146 18.37 -6.57 -0.08
C PHE A 146 18.20 -6.83 1.42
N GLY A 147 18.91 -7.82 1.96
CA GLY A 147 18.81 -8.23 3.36
C GLY A 147 19.86 -9.26 3.74
N PHE A 148 19.67 -9.92 4.90
CA PHE A 148 20.65 -10.85 5.47
C PHE A 148 20.95 -12.09 4.63
N TYR A 149 20.06 -12.42 3.69
CA TYR A 149 20.11 -13.63 2.88
C TYR A 149 20.42 -13.36 1.41
N VAL A 150 21.00 -12.20 1.12
CA VAL A 150 21.53 -11.91 -0.23
C VAL A 150 22.59 -12.96 -0.56
N GLY A 151 22.46 -13.57 -1.75
CA GLY A 151 23.38 -14.59 -2.22
C GLY A 151 23.15 -16.00 -1.66
N THR A 152 22.09 -16.23 -0.88
CA THR A 152 21.79 -17.57 -0.32
C THR A 152 20.59 -18.25 -0.98
N PHE A 153 19.96 -17.61 -1.97
CA PHE A 153 18.80 -18.14 -2.69
C PHE A 153 19.15 -18.26 -4.17
N GLU A 154 19.00 -19.46 -4.71
CA GLU A 154 19.09 -19.74 -6.15
C GLU A 154 17.66 -19.84 -6.72
N GLY A 155 17.47 -19.32 -7.93
CA GLY A 155 16.18 -19.24 -8.62
C GLY A 155 15.86 -20.48 -9.45
#